data_AF-A0A966D0B1-F1
#
_entry.id   AF-A0A966D0B1-F1
#
_cell.length_a   1.000
_cell.length_b   1.000
_cell.length_c   1.000
_cell.angle_alpha   90.00
_cell.angle_beta   90.00
_cell.angle_gamma   90.00
#
_symmetry.space_group_name_H-M   'P 1'
#
loop_
_entity.id
_entity.type
_entity.pdbx_description
1 polymer ?
#
loop_
_entity_poly.entity_id
_entity_poly.type
_entity_poly.pdbx_seq_one_letter_code
_entity_poly.pdbx_strand_id
1 'polypeptide(L)'
;MEEQEQKSFIWNLWHGCHKFSEGCRHCYVYRGDSKRGVDSTLVNKTKNFDLPVRKKRDGEYKIPSGSMVYTCFTSDFFVEDADPWRGEAWEFMRQRCDLDFLIITKRIERFDQCLPADWGEGYENVTICCTVENQECANIRLPVYMKAPIKHKRIICEPLLGPVDLAYYEIGKWAEQVVVGGESGNEARACDYSWVLQLRDECLRSGVPFWFKQTGTRFIKDGRLYK
;
A
#
# COMPACT_ATOMS: atom_id res chain seq x y z
N MET A 1 -9.89 13.75 -26.31
CA MET A 1 -8.70 13.91 -25.45
C MET A 1 -8.17 12.53 -25.22
N GLU A 2 -7.03 12.19 -25.81
CA GLU A 2 -6.35 10.92 -25.52
C GLU A 2 -5.84 10.99 -24.08
N GLU A 3 -6.37 10.14 -23.19
CA GLU A 3 -5.75 9.87 -21.90
C GLU A 3 -4.36 9.28 -22.18
N GLN A 4 -3.31 10.09 -22.04
CA GLN A 4 -1.96 9.58 -22.06
C GLN A 4 -1.79 8.64 -20.87
N GLU A 5 -1.46 7.38 -21.15
CA GLU A 5 -1.25 6.35 -20.14
C GLU A 5 -0.14 6.80 -19.17
N GLN A 6 -0.51 6.95 -17.89
CA GLN A 6 0.42 7.38 -16.86
C GLN A 6 1.52 6.34 -16.67
N LYS A 7 2.78 6.73 -16.88
CA LYS A 7 3.92 5.83 -16.64
C LYS A 7 4.07 5.55 -15.15
N SER A 8 4.45 4.31 -14.81
CA SER A 8 4.65 3.90 -13.42
C SER A 8 6.07 3.38 -13.16
N PHE A 9 6.62 3.68 -11.99
CA PHE A 9 7.94 3.25 -11.53
C PHE A 9 7.86 2.66 -10.12
N ILE A 10 8.78 1.75 -9.78
CA ILE A 10 8.91 1.22 -8.41
C ILE A 10 10.10 1.92 -7.74
N TRP A 11 9.85 2.46 -6.55
CA TRP A 11 10.86 3.05 -5.69
C TRP A 11 10.91 2.29 -4.36
N ASN A 12 11.83 1.32 -4.29
CA ASN A 12 12.16 0.61 -3.05
C ASN A 12 13.36 1.28 -2.39
N LEU A 13 13.12 2.31 -1.57
CA LEU A 13 14.16 3.10 -0.90
C LEU A 13 14.85 2.33 0.23
N TRP A 14 14.12 1.44 0.92
CA TRP A 14 14.65 0.40 1.80
C TRP A 14 14.03 -0.95 1.46
N HIS A 15 14.70 -2.02 1.87
CA HIS A 15 14.30 -3.40 1.69
C HIS A 15 14.32 -4.13 3.04
N GLY A 16 13.41 -5.08 3.23
CA GLY A 16 13.20 -5.77 4.50
C GLY A 16 12.06 -5.14 5.31
N CYS A 17 11.51 -5.91 6.26
CA CYS A 17 10.43 -5.51 7.15
C CYS A 17 10.36 -6.47 8.34
N HIS A 18 9.59 -6.12 9.37
CA HIS A 18 9.13 -7.05 10.41
C HIS A 18 7.68 -7.46 10.12
N LYS A 19 7.36 -8.77 10.23
CA LYS A 19 5.97 -9.23 10.11
C LYS A 19 5.11 -8.55 11.17
N PHE A 20 4.03 -7.89 10.74
CA PHE A 20 3.24 -7.01 11.60
C PHE A 20 1.87 -7.60 11.97
N SER A 21 1.24 -8.33 11.05
CA SER A 21 -0.09 -8.89 11.23
C SER A 21 -0.27 -10.19 10.45
N GLU A 22 -1.45 -10.80 10.55
CA GLU A 22 -1.74 -12.09 9.92
C GLU A 22 -1.64 -12.06 8.39
N GLY A 23 -1.80 -10.89 7.75
CA GLY A 23 -1.49 -10.67 6.34
C GLY A 23 -0.01 -10.80 5.97
N CYS A 24 0.91 -10.71 6.94
CA CYS A 24 2.35 -10.87 6.71
C CYS A 24 2.82 -12.33 6.73
N ARG A 25 1.98 -13.27 7.20
CA ARG A 25 2.36 -14.66 7.45
C ARG A 25 3.02 -15.31 6.23
N HIS A 26 2.44 -15.14 5.04
CA HIS A 26 2.93 -15.70 3.77
C HIS A 26 3.49 -14.64 2.80
N CYS A 27 4.01 -13.53 3.33
CA CYS A 27 4.54 -12.41 2.55
C CYS A 27 5.46 -12.84 1.39
N TYR A 28 5.22 -12.30 0.19
CA TYR A 28 5.98 -12.65 -1.01
C TYR A 28 7.44 -12.19 -0.94
N VAL A 29 7.75 -11.13 -0.18
CA VAL A 29 9.13 -10.62 0.00
C VAL A 29 9.95 -11.68 0.73
N TYR A 30 9.51 -12.09 1.93
CA TYR A 30 10.14 -13.19 2.69
C TYR A 30 10.30 -14.47 1.89
N ARG A 31 9.28 -14.82 1.09
CA ARG A 31 9.32 -16.02 0.24
C ARG A 31 10.31 -15.89 -0.91
N GLY A 32 10.42 -14.71 -1.52
CA GLY A 32 11.32 -14.44 -2.64
C GLY A 32 12.78 -14.35 -2.18
N ASP A 33 12.99 -13.73 -1.02
CA ASP A 33 14.31 -13.51 -0.42
C ASP A 33 14.91 -14.79 0.15
N SER A 34 14.09 -15.65 0.79
CA SER A 34 14.56 -16.95 1.30
C SER A 34 15.12 -17.84 0.19
N LYS A 35 14.54 -17.81 -1.01
CA LYS A 35 15.07 -18.50 -2.20
C LYS A 35 16.43 -17.99 -2.66
N ARG A 36 16.80 -16.77 -2.26
CA ARG A 36 18.07 -16.11 -2.59
C ARG A 36 19.03 -16.06 -1.39
N GLY A 37 18.66 -16.64 -0.25
CA GLY A 37 19.44 -16.56 1.00
C GLY A 37 19.50 -15.17 1.60
N VAL A 38 18.52 -14.30 1.32
CA VAL A 38 18.43 -12.95 1.90
C VAL A 38 17.52 -12.98 3.13
N ASP A 39 17.98 -12.37 4.23
CA ASP A 39 17.20 -12.22 5.45
C ASP A 39 16.34 -10.94 5.40
N SER A 40 15.04 -11.10 5.14
CA SER A 40 14.10 -9.98 5.06
C SER A 40 13.79 -9.31 6.40
N THR A 41 14.24 -9.87 7.54
CA THR A 41 14.09 -9.21 8.85
C THR A 41 15.06 -8.05 9.04
N LEU A 42 16.14 -8.02 8.26
CA LEU A 42 17.11 -6.94 8.27
C LEU A 42 16.67 -5.82 7.33
N VAL A 43 16.22 -4.72 7.91
CA VAL A 43 15.83 -3.53 7.14
C VAL A 43 17.07 -2.75 6.74
N ASN A 44 17.29 -2.57 5.44
CA ASN A 44 18.46 -1.90 4.89
C ASN A 44 18.09 -0.85 3.84
N LYS A 45 18.78 0.29 3.88
CA LYS A 45 18.74 1.32 2.83
C LYS A 45 19.23 0.73 1.51
N THR A 46 18.49 0.92 0.41
CA THR A 46 18.88 0.37 -0.89
C THR A 46 19.72 1.33 -1.71
N LYS A 47 20.32 0.82 -2.79
CA LYS A 47 20.95 1.65 -3.83
C LYS A 47 19.96 2.52 -4.61
N ASN A 48 18.66 2.46 -4.35
CA ASN A 48 17.64 3.30 -4.99
C ASN A 48 17.03 4.33 -4.03
N PHE A 49 17.65 4.53 -2.86
CA PHE A 49 17.15 5.47 -1.86
C PHE A 49 16.79 6.85 -2.43
N ASP A 50 17.67 7.46 -3.21
CA ASP A 50 17.51 8.80 -3.81
C ASP A 50 16.94 8.77 -5.24
N LEU A 51 16.36 7.64 -5.70
CA LEU A 51 15.91 7.47 -7.09
C LEU A 51 15.03 8.61 -7.65
N PRO A 52 14.05 9.17 -6.91
CA PRO A 52 13.21 10.25 -7.41
C PRO A 52 14.00 11.50 -7.79
N VAL A 53 15.13 11.79 -7.13
CA VAL A 53 15.89 13.02 -7.38
C VAL A 53 17.10 12.81 -8.30
N ARG A 54 17.37 11.56 -8.70
CA ARG A 54 18.45 11.25 -9.63
C ARG A 54 18.19 11.83 -11.00
N LYS A 55 19.23 12.40 -11.58
CA LYS A 55 19.22 12.96 -12.94
C LYS A 55 20.02 12.09 -13.91
N LYS A 56 19.67 12.20 -15.20
CA LYS A 56 20.47 11.71 -16.32
C LYS A 56 21.61 12.71 -16.60
N ARG A 57 22.44 12.43 -17.61
CA ARG A 57 23.56 13.30 -18.00
C ARG A 57 23.11 14.64 -18.58
N ASP A 58 21.92 14.68 -19.17
CA ASP A 58 21.29 15.89 -19.74
C ASP A 58 20.62 16.78 -18.67
N GLY A 59 20.64 16.38 -17.40
CA GLY A 59 20.04 17.13 -16.30
C GLY A 59 18.56 16.84 -16.04
N GLU A 60 17.90 16.04 -16.88
CA GLU A 60 16.53 15.59 -16.63
C GLU A 60 16.47 14.57 -15.50
N TYR A 61 15.37 14.55 -14.75
CA TYR A 61 15.12 13.48 -13.80
C TYR A 61 15.00 12.12 -14.47
N LYS A 62 15.48 11.07 -13.81
CA LYS A 62 15.35 9.69 -14.30
C LYS A 62 13.90 9.23 -14.33
N ILE A 63 13.09 9.67 -13.36
CA ILE A 63 11.64 9.48 -13.36
C ILE A 63 10.99 10.72 -13.99
N PRO A 64 10.34 10.59 -15.17
CA PRO A 64 9.67 11.71 -15.83
C PRO A 64 8.55 12.30 -14.99
N SER A 65 8.33 13.61 -15.10
CA SER A 65 7.17 14.30 -14.50
C SER A 65 5.85 13.67 -14.93
N GLY A 66 4.85 13.72 -14.05
CA GLY A 66 3.54 13.10 -14.22
C GLY A 66 3.50 11.59 -14.02
N SER A 67 4.61 10.96 -13.58
CA SER A 67 4.65 9.50 -13.37
C SER A 67 4.14 9.10 -11.98
N MET A 68 3.53 7.91 -11.92
CA MET A 68 3.18 7.20 -10.69
C MET A 68 4.41 6.48 -10.12
N VAL A 69 4.62 6.55 -8.79
CA VAL A 69 5.74 5.94 -8.08
C VAL A 69 5.25 5.04 -6.95
N TYR A 70 5.31 3.73 -7.20
CA TYR A 70 5.02 2.68 -6.22
C TYR A 70 6.15 2.59 -5.20
N THR A 71 5.85 2.98 -3.97
CA THR A 71 6.85 3.20 -2.92
C THR A 71 6.84 2.06 -1.91
N CYS A 72 8.02 1.51 -1.58
CA CYS A 72 8.20 0.43 -0.60
C CYS A 72 7.49 -0.90 -0.93
N PHE A 73 7.55 -1.37 -2.17
CA PHE A 73 7.01 -2.68 -2.56
C PHE A 73 7.89 -3.87 -2.14
N THR A 74 8.97 -3.65 -1.40
CA THR A 74 9.74 -4.71 -0.74
C THR A 74 10.02 -4.43 0.74
N SER A 75 9.19 -3.58 1.33
CA SER A 75 9.29 -3.12 2.72
C SER A 75 7.95 -2.51 3.16
N ASP A 76 7.92 -1.82 4.30
CA ASP A 76 6.81 -0.92 4.68
C ASP A 76 7.41 0.47 4.92
N PHE A 77 6.74 1.54 4.47
CA PHE A 77 7.29 2.89 4.61
C PHE A 77 7.37 3.35 6.09
N PHE A 78 6.49 2.80 6.93
CA PHE A 78 6.42 3.11 8.36
C PHE A 78 7.04 1.99 9.22
N VAL A 79 8.05 1.28 8.71
CA VAL A 79 8.88 0.38 9.54
C VAL A 79 9.87 1.18 10.40
N GLU A 80 10.10 0.75 11.64
CA GLU A 80 10.84 1.48 12.69
C GLU A 80 12.29 1.74 12.28
N ASP A 81 12.94 0.73 11.70
CA ASP A 81 14.32 0.79 11.27
C ASP A 81 14.60 1.88 10.21
N ALA A 82 13.56 2.35 9.51
CA ALA A 82 13.66 3.41 8.52
C ALA A 82 13.55 4.82 9.12
N ASP A 83 13.27 4.96 10.42
CA ASP A 83 13.15 6.27 11.10
C ASP A 83 14.35 7.20 10.83
N PRO A 84 15.61 6.74 10.87
CA PRO A 84 16.76 7.60 10.60
C PRO A 84 16.86 8.13 9.16
N TRP A 85 16.13 7.53 8.20
CA TRP A 85 16.21 7.88 6.77
C TRP A 85 14.93 8.53 6.24
N ARG A 86 13.80 8.37 6.94
CA ARG A 86 12.48 8.78 6.44
C ARG A 86 12.37 10.27 6.17
N GLY A 87 13.05 11.11 6.95
CA GLY A 87 13.09 12.55 6.72
C GLY A 87 13.57 12.92 5.31
N GLU A 88 14.64 12.29 4.82
CA GLU A 88 15.13 12.49 3.44
C GLU A 88 14.13 11.97 2.41
N ALA A 89 13.44 10.86 2.70
CA ALA A 89 12.42 10.32 1.80
C ALA A 89 11.24 11.29 1.61
N TRP A 90 10.79 11.93 2.69
CA TRP A 90 9.78 12.99 2.60
C TRP A 90 10.27 14.20 1.82
N GLU A 91 11.53 14.60 2.00
CA GLU A 91 12.12 15.69 1.22
C GLU A 91 12.15 15.38 -0.28
N PHE A 92 12.45 14.13 -0.67
CA PHE A 92 12.38 13.74 -2.09
C PHE A 92 10.96 13.82 -2.65
N MET A 93 9.95 13.42 -1.88
CA MET A 93 8.55 13.51 -2.30
C MET A 93 8.09 14.97 -2.43
N ARG A 94 8.54 15.83 -1.52
CA ARG A 94 8.29 17.27 -1.55
C ARG A 94 8.96 17.95 -2.74
N GLN A 95 10.23 17.61 -3.01
CA GLN A 95 10.98 18.15 -4.15
C GLN A 95 10.37 17.69 -5.49
N ARG A 96 9.91 16.44 -5.56
CA ARG A 96 9.27 15.86 -6.74
C ARG A 96 7.75 15.93 -6.66
N CYS A 97 7.22 17.13 -6.39
CA CYS A 97 5.79 17.41 -6.40
C CYS A 97 5.11 17.19 -7.77
N ASP A 98 5.93 17.00 -8.82
CA ASP A 98 5.53 16.61 -10.17
C ASP A 98 5.33 15.10 -10.35
N LEU A 99 5.49 14.28 -9.31
CA LEU A 99 5.26 12.82 -9.30
C LEU A 99 4.18 12.44 -8.31
N ASP A 100 3.38 11.42 -8.62
CA ASP A 100 2.41 10.84 -7.69
C ASP A 100 3.04 9.65 -6.95
N PHE A 101 3.16 9.72 -5.63
CA PHE A 101 3.69 8.64 -4.80
C PHE A 101 2.57 7.81 -4.19
N LEU A 102 2.61 6.49 -4.37
CA LEU A 102 1.66 5.57 -3.75
C LEU A 102 2.38 4.70 -2.71
N ILE A 103 1.99 4.86 -1.45
CA ILE A 103 2.54 4.14 -0.30
C ILE A 103 1.46 3.19 0.23
N ILE A 104 1.73 1.89 0.25
CA ILE A 104 0.86 0.89 0.89
C ILE A 104 1.48 0.49 2.23
N THR A 105 0.68 0.51 3.29
CA THR A 105 1.17 0.17 4.63
C THR A 105 0.19 -0.69 5.43
N LYS A 106 0.72 -1.52 6.32
CA LYS A 106 -0.03 -2.17 7.41
C LYS A 106 0.16 -1.47 8.76
N ARG A 107 1.03 -0.46 8.82
CA ARG A 107 1.51 0.21 10.04
C ARG A 107 0.98 1.64 10.17
N ILE A 108 -0.27 1.87 9.75
CA ILE A 108 -0.86 3.21 9.75
C ILE A 108 -0.92 3.84 11.16
N GLU A 109 -0.91 3.01 12.20
CA GLU A 109 -0.85 3.45 13.61
C GLU A 109 0.41 4.25 13.95
N ARG A 110 1.47 4.14 13.13
CA ARG A 110 2.71 4.91 13.28
C ARG A 110 2.72 6.22 12.50
N PHE A 111 1.68 6.52 11.72
CA PHE A 111 1.65 7.64 10.79
C PHE A 111 2.06 8.96 11.46
N ASP A 112 1.39 9.32 12.57
CA ASP A 112 1.63 10.59 13.28
C ASP A 112 3.05 10.75 13.83
N GLN A 113 3.73 9.63 14.14
CA GLN A 113 5.12 9.63 14.62
C GLN A 113 6.13 9.78 13.49
N CYS A 114 5.69 9.64 12.24
CA CYS A 114 6.55 9.54 11.06
C CYS A 114 6.47 10.76 10.15
N LEU A 115 5.73 11.81 10.52
CA LEU A 115 5.48 12.97 9.66
C LEU A 115 6.67 13.95 9.62
N PRO A 116 6.94 14.56 8.46
CA PRO A 116 7.84 15.70 8.41
C PRO A 116 7.18 16.93 9.03
N ALA A 117 7.99 17.91 9.46
CA ALA A 117 7.50 19.11 10.15
C ALA A 117 6.55 19.97 9.28
N ASP A 118 6.70 19.90 7.96
CA ASP A 118 5.92 20.66 6.97
C ASP A 118 4.74 19.88 6.38
N TRP A 119 4.36 18.74 6.98
CA TRP A 119 3.28 17.89 6.48
C TRP A 119 1.93 18.61 6.34
N GLY A 120 1.58 19.48 7.30
CA GLY A 120 0.30 20.18 7.33
C GLY A 120 -0.89 19.22 7.26
N GLU A 121 -1.78 19.43 6.29
CA GLU A 121 -2.96 18.59 6.00
C GLU A 121 -2.65 17.43 5.02
N GLY A 122 -1.37 17.24 4.68
CA GLY A 122 -0.87 16.21 3.78
C GLY A 122 -0.41 16.72 2.42
N TYR A 123 0.55 16.00 1.83
CA TYR A 123 1.06 16.29 0.48
C TYR A 123 0.05 15.85 -0.59
N GLU A 124 -0.25 16.75 -1.54
CA GLU A 124 -1.15 16.47 -2.67
C GLU A 124 -0.64 15.31 -3.54
N ASN A 125 0.67 15.21 -3.69
CA ASN A 125 1.28 14.21 -4.56
C ASN A 125 1.56 12.87 -3.84
N VAL A 126 0.95 12.63 -2.68
CA VAL A 126 1.13 11.41 -1.89
C VAL A 126 -0.23 10.76 -1.59
N THR A 127 -0.41 9.55 -2.11
CA THR A 127 -1.48 8.64 -1.73
C THR A 127 -0.98 7.64 -0.69
N ILE A 128 -1.65 7.60 0.46
CA ILE A 128 -1.45 6.54 1.46
C ILE A 128 -2.56 5.52 1.29
N CYS A 129 -2.20 4.26 1.29
CA CYS A 129 -3.10 3.12 1.18
C CYS A 129 -2.99 2.28 2.45
N CYS A 130 -4.07 2.17 3.23
CA CYS A 130 -4.09 1.38 4.45
C CYS A 130 -4.56 -0.04 4.17
N THR A 131 -3.74 -1.04 4.49
CA THR A 131 -4.16 -2.45 4.38
C THR A 131 -5.02 -2.87 5.57
N VAL A 132 -6.14 -3.53 5.31
CA VAL A 132 -7.01 -4.19 6.29
C VAL A 132 -7.37 -5.59 5.80
N GLU A 133 -6.56 -6.59 6.17
CA GLU A 133 -6.73 -7.96 5.68
C GLU A 133 -7.93 -8.72 6.27
N ASN A 134 -8.48 -8.25 7.40
CA ASN A 134 -9.61 -8.84 8.11
C ASN A 134 -10.29 -7.78 9.00
N GLN A 135 -11.45 -8.10 9.58
CA GLN A 135 -12.22 -7.17 10.41
C GLN A 135 -11.43 -6.65 11.62
N GLU A 136 -10.61 -7.48 12.25
CA GLU A 136 -9.78 -7.06 13.39
C GLU A 136 -8.81 -5.94 12.99
N CYS A 137 -8.12 -6.11 11.86
CA CYS A 137 -7.24 -5.08 11.32
C CYS A 137 -8.03 -3.82 10.94
N ALA A 138 -9.25 -3.95 10.40
CA ALA A 138 -10.10 -2.80 10.10
C ALA A 138 -10.48 -2.02 11.37
N ASN A 139 -10.89 -2.73 12.43
CA ASN A 139 -11.25 -2.14 13.71
C ASN A 139 -10.09 -1.38 14.37
N ILE A 140 -8.86 -1.88 14.21
CA ILE A 140 -7.66 -1.25 14.77
C ILE A 140 -7.24 -0.03 13.91
N ARG A 141 -7.18 -0.21 12.58
CA ARG A 141 -6.47 0.71 11.69
C ARG A 141 -7.35 1.84 11.16
N LEU A 142 -8.60 1.56 10.80
CA LEU A 142 -9.46 2.55 10.15
C LEU A 142 -9.83 3.74 11.04
N PRO A 143 -10.07 3.58 12.37
CA PRO A 143 -10.32 4.73 13.24
C PRO A 143 -9.16 5.73 13.31
N VAL A 144 -7.92 5.23 13.26
CA VAL A 144 -6.71 6.08 13.21
C VAL A 144 -6.56 6.68 11.82
N TYR A 145 -6.67 5.85 10.79
CA TYR A 145 -6.47 6.24 9.41
C TYR A 145 -7.45 7.31 8.93
N MET A 146 -8.73 7.19 9.30
CA MET A 146 -9.78 8.16 8.97
C MET A 146 -9.45 9.57 9.49
N LYS A 147 -8.83 9.66 10.68
CA LYS A 147 -8.46 10.92 11.34
C LYS A 147 -7.12 11.49 10.87
N ALA A 148 -6.27 10.67 10.26
CA ALA A 148 -4.95 11.08 9.84
C ALA A 148 -5.02 12.20 8.77
N PRO A 149 -4.16 13.24 8.85
CA PRO A 149 -4.11 14.35 7.89
C PRO A 149 -3.52 13.88 6.56
N ILE A 150 -4.28 13.11 5.78
CA ILE A 150 -3.88 12.53 4.50
C ILE A 150 -4.89 12.97 3.47
N LYS A 151 -4.42 13.59 2.38
CA LYS A 151 -5.28 14.05 1.29
C LYS A 151 -5.91 12.91 0.50
N HIS A 152 -5.09 11.96 0.06
CA HIS A 152 -5.53 10.84 -0.76
C HIS A 152 -5.47 9.53 0.02
N LYS A 153 -6.65 9.02 0.39
CA LYS A 153 -6.79 7.81 1.20
C LYS A 153 -7.42 6.68 0.40
N ARG A 154 -6.80 5.49 0.42
CA ARG A 154 -7.34 4.26 -0.16
C ARG A 154 -7.28 3.11 0.83
N ILE A 155 -8.27 2.22 0.78
CA ILE A 155 -8.32 1.03 1.63
C ILE A 155 -7.92 -0.18 0.78
N ILE A 156 -7.01 -1.01 1.31
CA ILE A 156 -6.53 -2.21 0.65
C ILE A 156 -6.95 -3.43 1.46
N CYS A 157 -7.94 -4.17 1.00
CA CYS A 157 -8.31 -5.46 1.56
C CYS A 157 -7.53 -6.57 0.83
N GLU A 158 -6.20 -6.59 0.98
CA GLU A 158 -5.29 -7.56 0.35
C GLU A 158 -4.08 -7.93 1.24
N PRO A 159 -3.84 -9.22 1.50
CA PRO A 159 -4.73 -10.34 1.16
C PRO A 159 -6.05 -10.25 1.94
N LEU A 160 -7.17 -10.55 1.31
CA LEU A 160 -8.46 -10.66 1.99
C LEU A 160 -8.52 -12.01 2.71
N LEU A 161 -8.48 -11.98 4.04
CA LEU A 161 -8.37 -13.16 4.92
C LEU A 161 -9.66 -13.46 5.69
N GLY A 162 -10.74 -12.76 5.39
CA GLY A 162 -12.05 -12.93 5.99
C GLY A 162 -12.99 -11.82 5.54
N PRO A 163 -14.26 -11.86 5.97
CA PRO A 163 -15.18 -10.77 5.74
C PRO A 163 -14.68 -9.49 6.42
N VAL A 164 -14.88 -8.36 5.76
CA VAL A 164 -14.63 -7.01 6.28
C VAL A 164 -15.87 -6.19 5.97
N ASP A 165 -16.52 -5.69 7.01
CA ASP A 165 -17.64 -4.76 6.96
C ASP A 165 -17.11 -3.33 7.08
N LEU A 166 -17.21 -2.57 5.99
CA LEU A 166 -16.78 -1.18 5.92
C LEU A 166 -17.91 -0.18 6.20
N ALA A 167 -19.15 -0.64 6.36
CA ALA A 167 -20.32 0.24 6.49
C ALA A 167 -20.22 1.17 7.72
N TYR A 168 -19.63 0.68 8.81
CA TYR A 168 -19.45 1.44 10.05
C TYR A 168 -18.44 2.59 9.96
N TYR A 169 -17.59 2.63 8.93
CA TYR A 169 -16.54 3.66 8.81
C TYR A 169 -16.91 4.81 7.88
N GLU A 170 -18.14 4.85 7.36
CA GLU A 170 -18.62 5.92 6.48
C GLU A 170 -17.66 6.24 5.33
N ILE A 171 -17.10 5.20 4.69
CA ILE A 171 -16.00 5.31 3.73
C ILE A 171 -16.26 6.30 2.58
N GLY A 172 -17.53 6.53 2.21
CA GLY A 172 -17.92 7.52 1.20
C GLY A 172 -17.60 8.97 1.56
N LYS A 173 -17.28 9.27 2.82
CA LYS A 173 -16.92 10.63 3.27
C LYS A 173 -15.43 10.95 3.11
N TRP A 174 -14.56 9.94 2.97
CA TRP A 174 -13.12 10.15 3.13
C TRP A 174 -12.21 9.21 2.34
N ALA A 175 -12.69 8.04 1.90
CA ALA A 175 -11.89 7.09 1.13
C ALA A 175 -12.15 7.27 -0.37
N GLU A 176 -11.08 7.32 -1.16
CA GLU A 176 -11.16 7.51 -2.61
C GLU A 176 -11.32 6.19 -3.38
N GLN A 177 -10.93 5.07 -2.77
CA GLN A 177 -10.98 3.76 -3.41
C GLN A 177 -10.86 2.63 -2.38
N VAL A 178 -11.53 1.52 -2.66
CA VAL A 178 -11.29 0.21 -2.01
C VAL A 178 -10.73 -0.77 -3.04
N VAL A 179 -9.60 -1.38 -2.72
CA VAL A 179 -8.95 -2.42 -3.53
C VAL A 179 -9.05 -3.75 -2.80
N VAL A 180 -9.44 -4.81 -3.50
CA VAL A 180 -9.59 -6.15 -2.92
C VAL A 180 -8.75 -7.15 -3.69
N GLY A 181 -8.07 -8.06 -2.98
CA GLY A 181 -7.30 -9.13 -3.61
C GLY A 181 -7.05 -10.32 -2.70
N GLY A 182 -6.95 -11.51 -3.28
CA GLY A 182 -6.59 -12.74 -2.56
C GLY A 182 -5.08 -12.91 -2.33
N GLU A 183 -4.72 -13.83 -1.43
CA GLU A 183 -3.32 -14.16 -1.14
C GLU A 183 -2.67 -14.96 -2.29
N SER A 184 -1.40 -14.65 -2.60
CA SER A 184 -0.64 -15.36 -3.62
C SER A 184 0.34 -16.37 -3.00
N GLY A 185 0.70 -17.42 -3.75
CA GLY A 185 1.71 -18.40 -3.38
C GLY A 185 1.19 -19.77 -3.00
N ASN A 186 2.11 -20.73 -2.86
CA ASN A 186 1.78 -22.14 -2.62
C ASN A 186 0.98 -22.33 -1.31
N GLU A 187 1.34 -21.56 -0.29
CA GLU A 187 0.71 -21.55 1.04
C GLU A 187 -0.45 -20.54 1.15
N ALA A 188 -0.92 -19.97 0.03
CA ALA A 188 -2.00 -18.98 0.06
C ALA A 188 -3.25 -19.51 0.77
N ARG A 189 -3.81 -18.68 1.64
CA ARG A 189 -5.14 -18.87 2.23
C ARG A 189 -6.21 -18.54 1.20
N ALA A 190 -7.36 -19.20 1.35
CA ALA A 190 -8.46 -19.04 0.41
C ALA A 190 -9.13 -17.66 0.56
N CYS A 191 -9.35 -16.99 -0.57
CA CYS A 191 -10.19 -15.81 -0.67
C CYS A 191 -11.59 -16.24 -1.12
N ASP A 192 -12.62 -15.93 -0.33
CA ASP A 192 -14.01 -16.24 -0.68
C ASP A 192 -14.64 -15.11 -1.49
N TYR A 193 -15.26 -15.45 -2.62
CA TYR A 193 -15.89 -14.48 -3.50
C TYR A 193 -17.05 -13.74 -2.84
N SER A 194 -17.74 -14.36 -1.87
CA SER A 194 -18.82 -13.70 -1.13
C SER A 194 -18.32 -12.47 -0.36
N TRP A 195 -17.11 -12.51 0.20
CA TRP A 195 -16.50 -11.36 0.88
C TRP A 195 -16.17 -10.24 -0.12
N VAL A 196 -15.70 -10.60 -1.32
CA VAL A 196 -15.42 -9.65 -2.40
C VAL A 196 -16.70 -8.95 -2.87
N LEU A 197 -17.79 -9.71 -3.05
CA LEU A 197 -19.09 -9.18 -3.45
C LEU A 197 -19.68 -8.26 -2.37
N GLN A 198 -19.57 -8.66 -1.09
CA GLN A 198 -19.98 -7.81 0.03
C GLN A 198 -19.29 -6.43 -0.03
N LEU A 199 -17.95 -6.42 -0.11
CA LEU A 199 -17.17 -5.19 -0.19
C LEU A 199 -17.52 -4.35 -1.42
N ARG A 200 -17.72 -4.99 -2.58
CA ARG A 200 -18.18 -4.30 -3.80
C ARG A 200 -19.50 -3.58 -3.55
N ASP A 201 -20.47 -4.27 -2.96
CA ASP A 201 -21.81 -3.72 -2.76
C ASP A 201 -21.80 -2.60 -1.71
N GLU A 202 -20.95 -2.69 -0.68
CA GLU A 202 -20.71 -1.60 0.29
C GLU A 202 -20.10 -0.36 -0.38
N CYS A 203 -19.13 -0.56 -1.26
CA CYS A 203 -18.50 0.53 -2.03
C CYS A 203 -19.51 1.21 -2.95
N LEU A 204 -20.31 0.42 -3.69
CA LEU A 204 -21.38 0.94 -4.55
C LEU A 204 -22.40 1.76 -3.77
N ARG A 205 -22.87 1.27 -2.60
CA ARG A 205 -23.79 2.01 -1.73
C ARG A 205 -23.18 3.31 -1.20
N SER A 206 -21.87 3.33 -0.98
CA SER A 206 -21.14 4.48 -0.43
C SER A 206 -20.62 5.44 -1.51
N GLY A 207 -20.80 5.14 -2.80
CA GLY A 207 -20.26 5.94 -3.90
C GLY A 207 -18.73 5.87 -4.04
N VAL A 208 -18.07 4.85 -3.48
CA VAL A 208 -16.61 4.69 -3.49
C VAL A 208 -16.18 3.78 -4.65
N PRO A 209 -15.20 4.16 -5.47
CA PRO A 209 -14.59 3.30 -6.47
C PRO A 209 -14.11 1.96 -5.89
N PHE A 210 -14.49 0.86 -6.53
CA PHE A 210 -14.11 -0.49 -6.13
C PHE A 210 -13.24 -1.13 -7.21
N TRP A 211 -12.11 -1.73 -6.81
CA TRP A 211 -11.26 -2.50 -7.70
C TRP A 211 -10.98 -3.89 -7.15
N PHE A 212 -11.50 -4.92 -7.81
CA PHE A 212 -11.10 -6.30 -7.56
C PHE A 212 -9.86 -6.63 -8.38
N LYS A 213 -8.69 -6.62 -7.73
CA LYS A 213 -7.38 -6.70 -8.36
C LYS A 213 -7.02 -8.13 -8.79
N GLN A 214 -7.20 -9.11 -7.90
CA GLN A 214 -6.86 -10.50 -8.17
C GLN A 214 -7.59 -11.48 -7.25
N THR A 215 -7.81 -12.70 -7.74
CA THR A 215 -8.40 -13.80 -6.95
C THR A 215 -7.44 -14.38 -5.90
N GLY A 216 -6.13 -14.21 -6.08
CA GLY A 216 -5.12 -14.98 -5.36
C GLY A 216 -4.98 -16.41 -5.90
N THR A 217 -4.15 -17.22 -5.25
CA THR A 217 -3.85 -18.61 -5.66
C THR A 217 -4.93 -19.59 -5.23
N ARG A 218 -5.69 -19.31 -4.16
CA ARG A 218 -6.79 -20.16 -3.69
C ARG A 218 -8.05 -19.32 -3.61
N PHE A 219 -9.05 -19.65 -4.41
CA PHE A 219 -10.26 -18.83 -4.54
C PHE A 219 -11.51 -19.70 -4.39
N ILE A 220 -12.43 -19.30 -3.51
CA ILE A 220 -13.69 -20.01 -3.30
C ILE A 220 -14.81 -19.24 -3.99
N LYS A 221 -15.57 -19.91 -4.84
CA LYS A 221 -16.77 -19.38 -5.48
C LYS A 221 -17.84 -20.47 -5.54
N ASP A 222 -19.03 -20.16 -5.06
CA ASP A 222 -20.19 -21.06 -5.02
C ASP A 222 -19.86 -22.41 -4.32
N GLY A 223 -19.12 -22.35 -3.22
CA GLY A 223 -18.67 -23.52 -2.45
C GLY A 223 -17.54 -24.33 -3.10
N ARG A 224 -17.09 -23.97 -4.31
CA ARG A 224 -16.00 -24.64 -5.02
C ARG A 224 -14.68 -23.89 -4.85
N LEU A 225 -13.63 -24.63 -4.53
CA LEU A 225 -12.26 -24.12 -4.46
C LEU A 225 -11.55 -24.24 -5.82
N TYR A 226 -11.00 -23.13 -6.30
CA TYR A 226 -10.17 -22.99 -7.49
C TYR A 226 -8.71 -22.77 -7.07
N LYS A 227 -7.77 -23.43 -7.75
CA LYS A 227 -6.31 -23.40 -7.50
C LYS A 227 -5.54 -23.36 -8.81
#